data_AF-A0A9P5H8K8-F1
#
_entry.id   AF-A0A9P5H8K8-F1
#
_cell.length_a   1.000
_cell.length_b   1.000
_cell.length_c   1.000
_cell.angle_alpha   90.00
_cell.angle_beta   90.00
_cell.angle_gamma   90.00
#
_symmetry.space_group_name_H-M   'P 1'
#
loop_
_entity.id
_entity.type
_entity.pdbx_description
1 polymer ?
#
loop_
_entity_poly.entity_id
_entity_poly.type
_entity_poly.pdbx_seq_one_letter_code
_entity_poly.pdbx_strand_id
1 'polypeptide(L)'
;MTYDQSQLSLIKCGGIVSYLEGRNNIVLPDDLVTSNTLTELNVRVRRLENTLVVIPPPPSLEPTWDSLALRICRIKQKTDSSLPTRRTNESDFASMVPDTLEISIETLQMICADLTRPPHPAMPPPTWPKLIEDDQMLDVIRQRLCHAAGRNRIIVDPIPITRIEIYAQLIGMTLKFEDGDFPYLRGAGLSQPPSSTTQRLSSRA
;
A
#
# COMPACT_ATOMS: atom_id res chain seq x y z
N MET A 1 -19.73 -5.77 -9.02
CA MET A 1 -20.20 -5.09 -7.80
C MET A 1 -20.37 -3.61 -8.09
N THR A 2 -21.50 -3.02 -7.72
CA THR A 2 -21.77 -1.58 -7.83
C THR A 2 -21.75 -0.97 -6.44
N TYR A 3 -20.72 -0.18 -6.12
CA TYR A 3 -20.66 0.57 -4.87
C TYR A 3 -21.57 1.80 -4.95
N ASP A 4 -22.19 2.17 -3.83
CA ASP A 4 -22.72 3.53 -3.68
C ASP A 4 -21.57 4.55 -3.68
N GLN A 5 -21.84 5.77 -4.15
CA GLN A 5 -20.89 6.87 -4.22
C GLN A 5 -20.22 7.17 -2.86
N SER A 6 -20.96 7.01 -1.77
CA SER A 6 -20.45 7.19 -0.41
C SER A 6 -19.40 6.14 -0.03
N GLN A 7 -19.65 4.87 -0.35
CA GLN A 7 -18.75 3.74 -0.12
C GLN A 7 -17.51 3.84 -1.00
N LEU A 8 -17.67 4.20 -2.27
CA LEU A 8 -16.55 4.41 -3.18
C LEU A 8 -15.63 5.53 -2.69
N SER A 9 -16.20 6.58 -2.09
CA SER A 9 -15.45 7.68 -1.48
C SER A 9 -14.66 7.21 -0.26
N LEU A 10 -15.28 6.42 0.63
CA LEU A 10 -14.60 5.79 1.78
C LEU A 10 -13.41 4.94 1.32
N ILE A 11 -13.62 4.05 0.36
CA ILE A 11 -12.60 3.17 -0.19
C ILE A 11 -11.40 3.97 -0.73
N LYS A 12 -11.67 4.99 -1.54
CA LYS A 12 -10.62 5.84 -2.12
C LYS A 12 -9.87 6.62 -1.04
N CYS A 13 -10.60 7.23 -0.10
CA CYS A 13 -9.99 7.97 1.00
C CYS A 13 -9.14 7.09 1.90
N GLY A 14 -9.62 5.90 2.29
CA GLY A 14 -8.86 4.94 3.09
C GLY A 14 -7.55 4.52 2.41
N GLY A 15 -7.60 4.26 1.09
CA GLY A 15 -6.40 3.99 0.30
C GLY A 15 -5.40 5.15 0.30
N ILE A 16 -5.85 6.38 0.02
CA ILE A 16 -5.00 7.58 -0.01
C ILE A 16 -4.38 7.87 1.36
N VAL A 17 -5.16 7.78 2.44
CA VAL A 17 -4.65 8.00 3.81
C VAL A 17 -3.59 6.95 4.15
N SER A 18 -3.84 5.68 3.85
CA SER A 18 -2.88 4.60 4.08
C SER A 18 -1.59 4.80 3.28
N TYR A 19 -1.70 5.24 2.02
CA TYR A 19 -0.55 5.62 1.20
C TYR A 19 0.29 6.73 1.85
N LEU A 20 -0.35 7.80 2.29
CA LEU A 20 0.30 8.92 2.95
C LEU A 20 0.96 8.52 4.28
N GLU A 21 0.31 7.66 5.06
CA GLU A 21 0.88 7.10 6.29
C GLU A 21 2.15 6.30 5.98
N GLY A 22 2.11 5.42 4.98
CA GLY A 22 3.27 4.67 4.53
C GLY A 22 4.42 5.58 4.09
N ARG A 23 4.10 6.58 3.27
CA ARG A 23 5.06 7.56 2.73
C ARG A 23 5.80 8.34 3.82
N ASN A 24 5.13 8.57 4.93
CA ASN A 24 5.63 9.31 6.08
C ASN A 24 6.04 8.42 7.26
N ASN A 25 6.20 7.10 7.03
CA ASN A 25 6.60 6.11 8.04
C ASN A 25 5.70 6.06 9.29
N ILE A 26 4.42 6.40 9.14
CA ILE A 26 3.41 6.27 10.20
C ILE A 26 2.90 4.84 10.20
N VAL A 27 2.79 4.25 11.38
CA VAL A 27 2.28 2.89 11.56
C VAL A 27 0.78 2.85 11.24
N LEU A 28 0.40 1.86 10.43
CA LEU A 28 -0.98 1.59 10.06
C LEU A 28 -1.77 1.10 11.30
N PRO A 29 -3.05 1.46 11.49
CA PRO A 29 -3.85 0.91 12.58
C PRO A 29 -3.94 -0.61 12.53
N ASP A 30 -3.98 -1.27 13.69
CA ASP A 30 -4.11 -2.73 13.78
C ASP A 30 -5.47 -3.22 13.28
N ASP A 31 -6.53 -2.47 13.59
CA ASP A 31 -7.89 -2.74 13.13
C ASP A 31 -8.28 -1.79 11.99
N LEU A 32 -7.99 -2.23 10.77
CA LEU A 32 -8.29 -1.50 9.55
C LEU A 32 -9.77 -1.51 9.16
N VAL A 33 -10.57 -2.41 9.73
CA VAL A 33 -12.00 -2.52 9.43
C VAL A 33 -12.74 -1.38 10.13
N THR A 34 -12.52 -1.23 11.43
CA THR A 34 -13.14 -0.12 12.20
C THR A 34 -12.52 1.23 11.85
N SER A 35 -11.24 1.26 11.46
CA SER A 35 -10.52 2.47 11.06
C SER A 35 -10.93 3.04 9.68
N ASN A 36 -11.87 2.41 8.98
CA ASN A 36 -12.35 2.82 7.64
C ASN A 36 -13.71 3.52 7.69
N THR A 37 -13.94 4.36 8.71
CA THR A 37 -15.11 5.25 8.81
C THR A 37 -14.68 6.70 8.64
N LEU A 38 -15.60 7.61 8.30
CA LEU A 38 -15.28 9.03 8.14
C LEU A 38 -14.62 9.64 9.39
N THR A 39 -15.10 9.27 10.58
CA THR A 39 -14.56 9.72 11.86
C THR A 39 -13.14 9.20 12.08
N GLU A 40 -12.90 7.91 11.86
CA GLU A 40 -11.57 7.32 12.06
C GLU A 40 -10.55 7.77 11.00
N LEU A 41 -10.98 7.94 9.75
CA LEU A 41 -10.15 8.55 8.71
C LEU A 41 -9.77 9.99 9.08
N ASN A 42 -10.69 10.75 9.68
CA ASN A 42 -10.39 12.08 10.19
C ASN A 42 -9.34 12.06 11.32
N VAL A 43 -9.41 11.08 12.24
CA VAL A 43 -8.38 10.88 13.29
C VAL A 43 -7.01 10.58 12.66
N ARG A 44 -6.96 9.66 11.68
CA ARG A 44 -5.73 9.32 10.96
C ARG A 44 -5.14 10.51 10.20
N VAL A 45 -5.97 11.33 9.57
CA VAL A 45 -5.53 12.58 8.92
C VAL A 45 -5.00 13.59 9.93
N ARG A 46 -5.61 13.76 11.11
CA ARG A 46 -5.07 14.62 12.18
C ARG A 46 -3.68 14.17 12.62
N ARG A 47 -3.49 12.85 12.75
CA ARG A 47 -2.17 12.27 13.08
C ARG A 47 -1.14 12.62 12.01
N LEU A 48 -1.47 12.48 10.72
CA LEU A 48 -0.62 12.90 9.60
C LEU A 48 -0.27 14.39 9.65
N GLU A 49 -1.25 15.26 9.89
CA GLU A 49 -1.03 16.71 10.00
C GLU A 49 -0.06 17.05 11.13
N ASN A 50 -0.23 16.42 12.29
CA ASN A 50 0.65 16.60 13.44
C ASN A 50 2.08 16.15 13.13
N THR A 51 2.25 14.96 12.52
CA THR A 51 3.57 14.44 12.11
C THR A 51 4.25 15.35 11.09
N LEU A 52 3.47 15.93 10.18
CA LEU A 52 3.99 16.78 9.10
C LEU A 52 4.01 18.26 9.46
N VAL A 53 3.57 18.66 10.64
CA VAL A 53 3.43 20.08 11.04
C VAL A 53 2.65 20.86 9.98
N VAL A 54 1.52 20.30 9.53
CA VAL A 54 0.55 20.99 8.66
C VAL A 54 -0.44 21.70 9.56
N ILE A 55 -0.60 23.01 9.38
CA ILE A 55 -1.57 23.78 10.16
C ILE A 55 -2.98 23.36 9.68
N PRO A 56 -3.80 22.73 10.55
CA PRO A 56 -5.14 22.34 10.17
C PRO A 56 -5.97 23.61 9.91
N PRO A 57 -6.89 23.61 8.93
CA PRO A 57 -7.85 24.69 8.82
C PRO A 57 -8.64 24.82 10.14
N PRO A 58 -9.12 26.01 10.51
CA PRO A 58 -9.95 26.21 11.69
C PRO A 58 -11.07 25.15 11.73
N PRO A 59 -11.32 24.53 12.89
CA PRO A 59 -12.08 23.29 12.94
C PRO A 59 -13.54 23.52 12.53
N SER A 60 -14.00 22.78 11.52
CA SER A 60 -15.37 22.27 11.59
C SER A 60 -15.40 21.28 12.75
N LEU A 61 -16.34 21.46 13.68
CA LEU A 61 -16.48 20.57 14.84
C LEU A 61 -16.79 19.12 14.41
N GLU A 62 -17.36 18.95 13.21
CA GLU A 62 -17.75 17.67 12.64
C GLU A 62 -16.86 17.26 11.45
N PRO A 63 -16.50 15.97 11.33
CA PRO A 63 -15.80 15.45 10.18
C PRO A 63 -16.75 15.41 8.97
N THR A 64 -16.49 16.25 7.96
CA THR A 64 -17.19 16.22 6.67
C THR A 64 -16.27 15.77 5.54
N TRP A 65 -16.82 15.24 4.46
CA TRP A 65 -16.06 14.83 3.28
C TRP A 65 -15.23 15.96 2.68
N ASP A 66 -15.79 17.17 2.59
CA ASP A 66 -15.09 18.34 2.05
C ASP A 66 -13.90 18.74 2.94
N SER A 67 -14.11 18.76 4.26
CA SER A 67 -13.04 19.07 5.22
C SER A 67 -11.90 18.06 5.15
N LEU A 68 -12.24 16.78 4.99
CA LEU A 68 -11.27 15.70 4.89
C LEU A 68 -10.48 15.77 3.57
N ALA A 69 -11.18 15.95 2.45
CA ALA A 69 -10.58 16.05 1.12
C ALA A 69 -9.57 17.21 1.04
N LEU A 70 -9.95 18.40 1.52
CA LEU A 70 -9.07 19.56 1.55
C LEU A 70 -7.79 19.30 2.34
N ARG A 71 -7.90 18.66 3.51
CA ARG A 71 -6.77 18.36 4.40
C ARG A 71 -5.86 17.30 3.80
N ILE A 72 -6.43 16.25 3.20
CA ILE A 72 -5.67 15.25 2.43
C ILE A 72 -4.89 15.92 1.29
N CYS A 73 -5.50 16.82 0.52
CA CYS A 73 -4.82 17.54 -0.56
C CYS A 73 -3.61 18.35 -0.06
N ARG A 74 -3.74 19.05 1.06
CA ARG A 74 -2.63 19.80 1.68
C ARG A 74 -1.49 18.87 2.12
N ILE A 75 -1.83 17.74 2.72
CA ILE A 75 -0.85 16.72 3.12
C ILE A 75 -0.13 16.15 1.88
N LYS A 76 -0.86 15.82 0.81
CA LYS A 76 -0.28 15.35 -0.46
C LYS A 76 0.74 16.36 -1.01
N GLN A 77 0.34 17.63 -1.13
CA GLN A 77 1.22 18.70 -1.61
C GLN A 77 2.53 18.80 -0.81
N LYS A 78 2.45 18.72 0.52
CA LYS A 78 3.63 18.74 1.38
C LYS A 78 4.49 17.49 1.22
N THR A 79 3.86 16.32 1.09
CA THR A 79 4.53 15.02 0.95
C THR A 79 5.25 14.89 -0.39
N ASP A 80 4.61 15.28 -1.49
CA ASP A 80 5.11 15.10 -2.86
C ASP A 80 6.32 15.99 -3.17
N SER A 81 6.42 17.15 -2.52
CA SER A 81 7.58 18.06 -2.67
C SER A 81 8.91 17.49 -2.15
N SER A 82 8.88 16.40 -1.38
CA SER A 82 10.04 15.99 -0.59
C SER A 82 10.97 15.01 -1.29
N LEU A 83 10.47 14.12 -2.15
CA LEU A 83 11.21 12.93 -2.56
C LEU A 83 10.71 12.37 -3.90
N PRO A 84 11.60 11.83 -4.76
CA PRO A 84 11.21 11.22 -6.03
C PRO A 84 10.30 10.01 -5.82
N THR A 85 9.34 9.87 -6.72
CA THR A 85 8.35 8.79 -6.76
C THR A 85 8.58 7.89 -7.95
N ARG A 86 8.22 6.61 -7.83
CA ARG A 86 8.36 5.59 -8.88
C ARG A 86 6.97 5.12 -9.30
N ARG A 87 6.79 4.79 -10.59
CA ARG A 87 5.55 4.19 -11.10
C ARG A 87 5.74 2.69 -11.31
N THR A 88 4.68 1.94 -11.09
CA THR A 88 4.55 0.55 -11.54
C THR A 88 4.03 0.53 -12.99
N ASN A 89 4.11 -0.63 -13.65
CA ASN A 89 3.52 -0.86 -14.98
C ASN A 89 2.21 -1.67 -14.83
N GLU A 90 1.41 -1.36 -13.82
CA GLU A 90 0.20 -2.09 -13.46
C GLU A 90 -0.85 -2.07 -14.58
N SER A 91 -0.90 -0.99 -15.36
CA SER A 91 -1.83 -0.84 -16.49
C SER A 91 -1.58 -1.88 -17.58
N ASP A 92 -0.31 -2.16 -17.85
CA ASP A 92 0.09 -3.13 -18.87
C ASP A 92 -0.32 -4.53 -18.42
N PHE A 93 -0.07 -4.87 -17.16
CA PHE A 93 -0.46 -6.15 -16.59
C PHE A 93 -2.00 -6.31 -16.53
N ALA A 94 -2.72 -5.29 -16.05
CA ALA A 94 -4.18 -5.34 -15.97
C ALA A 94 -4.81 -5.59 -17.35
N SER A 95 -4.24 -5.04 -18.42
CA SER A 95 -4.71 -5.27 -19.80
C SER A 95 -4.48 -6.71 -20.32
N MET A 96 -3.58 -7.46 -19.69
CA MET A 96 -3.28 -8.86 -20.05
C MET A 96 -4.10 -9.86 -19.23
N VAL A 97 -4.73 -9.43 -18.13
CA VAL A 97 -5.56 -10.27 -17.27
C VAL A 97 -6.98 -10.31 -17.83
N PRO A 98 -7.54 -11.49 -18.15
CA PRO A 98 -8.91 -11.57 -18.62
C PRO A 98 -9.90 -11.18 -17.51
N ASP A 99 -10.95 -10.44 -17.86
CA ASP A 99 -12.00 -10.02 -16.92
C ASP A 99 -12.73 -11.20 -16.24
N THR A 100 -12.65 -12.40 -16.84
CA THR A 100 -13.21 -13.64 -16.31
C THR A 100 -12.32 -14.32 -15.27
N LEU A 101 -11.14 -13.77 -14.96
CA LEU A 101 -10.25 -14.35 -13.96
C LEU A 101 -10.85 -14.16 -12.56
N GLU A 102 -11.24 -15.27 -11.94
CA GLU A 102 -11.66 -15.28 -10.55
C GLU A 102 -10.45 -15.31 -9.63
N ILE A 103 -10.18 -14.18 -8.97
CA ILE A 103 -9.09 -14.05 -8.02
C ILE A 103 -9.65 -14.19 -6.60
N SER A 104 -9.16 -15.20 -5.89
CA SER A 104 -9.56 -15.48 -4.51
C SER A 104 -8.99 -14.43 -3.54
N ILE A 105 -9.72 -14.15 -2.47
CA ILE A 105 -9.28 -13.21 -1.42
C ILE A 105 -8.01 -13.72 -0.73
N GLU A 106 -7.92 -15.02 -0.49
CA GLU A 106 -6.77 -15.68 0.13
C GLU A 106 -5.50 -15.48 -0.71
N THR A 107 -5.63 -15.52 -2.04
CA THR A 107 -4.53 -15.25 -2.95
C THR A 107 -4.02 -13.82 -2.81
N LEU A 108 -4.94 -12.84 -2.81
CA LEU A 108 -4.60 -11.43 -2.62
C LEU A 108 -3.95 -11.19 -1.25
N GLN A 109 -4.51 -11.80 -0.20
CA GLN A 109 -4.00 -11.70 1.17
C GLN A 109 -2.58 -12.26 1.29
N MET A 110 -2.33 -13.43 0.71
CA MET A 110 -1.02 -14.07 0.73
C MET A 110 0.05 -13.20 0.06
N ILE A 111 -0.20 -12.72 -1.17
CA ILE A 111 0.73 -11.84 -1.89
C ILE A 111 0.96 -10.54 -1.10
N CYS A 112 -0.11 -9.95 -0.55
CA CYS A 112 -0.01 -8.73 0.25
C CYS A 112 0.76 -8.95 1.55
N ALA A 113 0.63 -10.11 2.20
CA ALA A 113 1.35 -10.46 3.42
C ALA A 113 2.87 -10.55 3.17
N ASP A 114 3.26 -11.09 2.02
CA ASP A 114 4.67 -11.16 1.63
C ASP A 114 5.25 -9.78 1.32
N LEU A 115 4.51 -8.92 0.61
CA LEU A 115 4.91 -7.55 0.31
C LEU A 115 5.01 -6.64 1.55
N THR A 116 4.17 -6.90 2.55
CA THR A 116 4.10 -6.11 3.79
C THR A 116 4.94 -6.70 4.92
N ARG A 117 5.67 -7.80 4.65
CA ARG A 117 6.48 -8.47 5.64
C ARG A 117 7.54 -7.51 6.19
N PRO A 118 7.71 -7.43 7.52
CA PRO A 118 8.74 -6.57 8.09
C PRO A 118 10.13 -7.02 7.62
N PRO A 119 11.06 -6.07 7.40
CA PRO A 119 12.42 -6.39 6.95
C PRO A 119 13.23 -7.18 8.00
N HIS A 120 12.80 -7.14 9.27
CA HIS A 120 13.51 -7.77 10.37
C HIS A 120 12.75 -9.01 10.88
N PRO A 121 13.37 -10.19 10.92
CA PRO A 121 12.71 -11.46 11.28
C PRO A 121 12.17 -11.52 12.71
N ALA A 122 12.62 -10.63 13.60
CA ALA A 122 12.11 -10.53 14.97
C ALA A 122 10.81 -9.71 15.10
N MET A 123 10.34 -9.04 14.05
CA MET A 123 9.05 -8.36 14.09
C MET A 123 7.93 -9.35 13.76
N PRO A 124 6.83 -9.36 14.54
CA PRO A 124 5.70 -10.23 14.25
C PRO A 124 5.11 -9.87 12.88
N PRO A 125 4.63 -10.87 12.12
CA PRO A 125 3.94 -10.62 10.87
C PRO A 125 2.67 -9.80 11.14
N PRO A 126 2.22 -9.02 10.15
CA PRO A 126 0.95 -8.31 10.26
C PRO A 126 -0.18 -9.28 10.58
N THR A 127 -0.98 -8.95 11.59
CA THR A 127 -2.18 -9.71 11.94
C THR A 127 -3.28 -9.44 10.92
N TRP A 128 -3.91 -10.52 10.46
CA TRP A 128 -5.05 -10.45 9.56
C TRP A 128 -6.34 -10.72 10.32
N PRO A 129 -7.44 -10.00 10.03
CA PRO A 129 -8.74 -10.30 10.58
C PRO A 129 -9.15 -11.74 10.18
N LYS A 130 -9.65 -12.54 11.11
CA LYS A 130 -9.93 -13.97 10.87
C LYS A 130 -11.34 -14.27 10.37
N LEU A 131 -12.29 -13.36 10.58
CA LEU A 131 -13.73 -13.59 10.36
C LEU A 131 -14.39 -12.28 9.91
N ILE A 132 -14.10 -11.85 8.68
CA ILE A 132 -14.73 -10.67 8.07
C ILE A 132 -15.23 -11.00 6.67
N GLU A 133 -16.17 -10.21 6.18
CA GLU A 133 -16.70 -10.36 4.83
C GLU A 133 -15.61 -10.07 3.78
N ASP A 134 -15.71 -10.70 2.60
CA ASP A 134 -14.78 -10.52 1.49
C ASP A 134 -14.52 -9.05 1.16
N ASP A 135 -15.57 -8.23 1.13
CA ASP A 135 -15.47 -6.80 0.79
C ASP A 135 -14.69 -6.03 1.85
N GLN A 136 -14.88 -6.36 3.13
CA GLN A 136 -14.10 -5.79 4.21
C GLN A 136 -12.64 -6.25 4.13
N MET A 137 -12.39 -7.50 3.74
CA MET A 137 -11.03 -8.00 3.54
C MET A 137 -10.35 -7.32 2.35
N LEU A 138 -11.07 -7.03 1.26
CA LEU A 138 -10.56 -6.23 0.15
C LEU A 138 -10.16 -4.84 0.59
N ASP A 139 -10.94 -4.20 1.46
CA ASP A 139 -10.60 -2.90 2.05
C ASP A 139 -9.32 -2.97 2.88
N VAL A 140 -9.16 -4.02 3.69
CA VAL A 140 -7.94 -4.27 4.48
C VAL A 140 -6.73 -4.46 3.57
N ILE A 141 -6.85 -5.32 2.55
CA ILE A 141 -5.77 -5.59 1.59
C ILE A 141 -5.39 -4.29 0.85
N ARG A 142 -6.37 -3.54 0.36
CA ARG A 142 -6.16 -2.27 -0.35
C ARG A 142 -5.41 -1.26 0.51
N GLN A 143 -5.83 -1.07 1.76
CA GLN A 143 -5.17 -0.15 2.69
C GLN A 143 -3.72 -0.58 2.97
N ARG A 144 -3.48 -1.87 3.23
CA ARG A 144 -2.13 -2.43 3.43
C ARG A 144 -1.24 -2.28 2.19
N LEU A 145 -1.78 -2.57 1.00
CA LEU A 145 -1.12 -2.37 -0.29
C LEU A 145 -0.70 -0.91 -0.48
N CYS A 146 -1.64 0.03 -0.29
CA CYS A 146 -1.37 1.45 -0.44
C CYS A 146 -0.31 1.94 0.54
N HIS A 147 -0.36 1.47 1.80
CA HIS A 147 0.66 1.77 2.81
C HIS A 147 2.04 1.26 2.42
N ALA A 148 2.14 0.00 1.98
CA ALA A 148 3.39 -0.57 1.48
C ALA A 148 3.94 0.21 0.27
N ALA A 149 3.07 0.60 -0.66
CA ALA A 149 3.47 1.40 -1.81
C ALA A 149 4.01 2.77 -1.39
N GLY A 150 3.31 3.47 -0.49
CA GLY A 150 3.74 4.74 0.08
C GLY A 150 5.10 4.64 0.76
N ARG A 151 5.29 3.63 1.61
CA ARG A 151 6.55 3.35 2.30
C ARG A 151 7.71 3.15 1.33
N ASN A 152 7.44 2.52 0.20
CA ASN A 152 8.42 2.24 -0.86
C ASN A 152 8.44 3.30 -1.96
N ARG A 153 7.71 4.41 -1.80
CA ARG A 153 7.64 5.55 -2.75
C ARG A 153 7.14 5.15 -4.15
N ILE A 154 6.31 4.13 -4.22
CA ILE A 154 5.63 3.68 -5.44
C ILE A 154 4.29 4.40 -5.51
N ILE A 155 3.99 5.09 -6.60
CA ILE A 155 2.71 5.78 -6.81
C ILE A 155 1.59 4.74 -6.97
N VAL A 156 0.47 4.96 -6.28
CA VAL A 156 -0.78 4.24 -6.49
C VAL A 156 -1.84 5.29 -6.84
N ASP A 157 -2.03 5.52 -8.13
CA ASP A 157 -3.04 6.46 -8.64
C ASP A 157 -3.52 6.00 -10.03
N PRO A 158 -4.79 5.53 -10.16
CA PRO A 158 -5.84 5.55 -9.15
C PRO A 158 -5.67 4.50 -8.03
N ILE A 159 -6.37 4.71 -6.91
CA ILE A 159 -6.50 3.67 -5.87
C ILE A 159 -7.27 2.47 -6.46
N PRO A 160 -6.73 1.24 -6.38
CA PRO A 160 -7.35 0.06 -7.00
C PRO A 160 -8.64 -0.28 -6.26
N ILE A 161 -9.77 -0.36 -6.98
CA ILE A 161 -11.10 -0.61 -6.42
C ILE A 161 -11.47 -2.08 -6.56
N THR A 162 -11.26 -2.66 -7.74
CA THR A 162 -11.66 -4.03 -8.06
C THR A 162 -10.61 -5.07 -7.64
N ARG A 163 -11.00 -6.34 -7.56
CA ARG A 163 -10.07 -7.45 -7.26
C ARG A 163 -8.94 -7.54 -8.28
N ILE A 164 -9.24 -7.35 -9.56
CA ILE A 164 -8.24 -7.40 -10.65
C ILE A 164 -7.26 -6.23 -10.53
N GLU A 165 -7.74 -5.01 -10.26
CA GLU A 165 -6.87 -3.85 -10.05
C GLU A 165 -5.95 -4.05 -8.83
N ILE A 166 -6.48 -4.59 -7.72
CA ILE A 166 -5.67 -4.90 -6.53
C ILE A 166 -4.61 -5.96 -6.87
N TYR A 167 -4.99 -7.02 -7.58
CA TYR A 167 -4.06 -8.06 -8.01
C TYR A 167 -2.95 -7.50 -8.91
N ALA A 168 -3.32 -6.74 -9.94
CA ALA A 168 -2.36 -6.13 -10.86
C ALA A 168 -1.36 -5.23 -10.14
N GLN A 169 -1.83 -4.45 -9.16
CA GLN A 169 -0.96 -3.60 -8.36
C GLN A 169 -0.05 -4.41 -7.42
N LEU A 170 -0.56 -5.48 -6.81
CA LEU A 170 0.26 -6.39 -5.98
C LEU A 170 1.40 -7.00 -6.80
N ILE A 171 1.10 -7.54 -7.99
CA ILE A 171 2.10 -8.11 -8.89
C ILE A 171 3.08 -7.04 -9.41
N GLY A 172 2.58 -5.86 -9.78
CA GLY A 172 3.44 -4.75 -10.19
C GLY A 172 4.44 -4.38 -9.09
N MET A 173 4.01 -4.40 -7.83
CA MET A 173 4.89 -4.15 -6.68
C MET A 173 5.89 -5.28 -6.42
N THR A 174 5.51 -6.55 -6.55
CA THR A 174 6.47 -7.67 -6.39
C THR A 174 7.59 -7.55 -7.41
N LEU A 175 7.27 -7.27 -8.67
CA LEU A 175 8.26 -7.10 -9.75
C LEU A 175 9.20 -5.92 -9.47
N LYS A 176 8.66 -4.79 -9.00
CA LYS A 176 9.52 -3.65 -8.63
C LYS A 176 10.48 -4.01 -7.50
N PHE A 177 10.03 -4.78 -6.52
CA PHE A 177 10.90 -5.19 -5.43
C PHE A 177 12.02 -6.14 -5.86
N GLU A 178 11.81 -6.93 -6.90
CA GLU A 178 12.83 -7.78 -7.52
C GLU A 178 13.91 -6.98 -8.25
N ASP A 179 13.59 -5.80 -8.81
CA ASP A 179 14.54 -4.91 -9.51
C ASP A 179 15.69 -4.39 -8.59
N GLY A 180 15.71 -4.76 -7.30
CA GLY A 180 16.88 -4.61 -6.41
C GLY A 180 17.08 -3.22 -5.83
N ASP A 181 16.18 -2.30 -6.15
CA ASP A 181 16.27 -0.87 -5.89
C ASP A 181 15.55 -0.46 -4.58
N PHE A 182 15.23 -1.44 -3.73
CA PHE A 182 14.45 -1.32 -2.50
C PHE A 182 15.25 -1.82 -1.28
N PRO A 183 15.67 -0.92 -0.37
CA PRO A 183 16.59 -1.27 0.71
C PRO A 183 16.00 -2.22 1.77
N TYR A 184 14.68 -2.47 1.76
CA TYR A 184 14.00 -3.18 2.85
C TYR A 184 13.69 -4.66 2.58
N LEU A 185 13.69 -5.14 1.33
CA LEU A 185 13.37 -6.55 1.05
C LEU A 185 14.58 -7.47 0.87
N ARG A 186 15.79 -6.90 0.77
CA ARG A 186 17.03 -7.68 0.67
C ARG A 186 17.33 -8.53 1.92
N GLY A 187 16.67 -8.27 3.06
CA GLY A 187 16.80 -9.06 4.29
C GLY A 187 15.93 -10.33 4.34
N ALA A 188 14.93 -10.45 3.47
CA ALA A 188 13.99 -11.57 3.46
C ALA A 188 14.34 -12.61 2.41
N GLY A 189 15.60 -13.06 2.36
CA GLY A 189 15.99 -14.39 1.87
C GLY A 189 15.30 -14.94 0.62
N LEU A 190 14.98 -14.13 -0.40
CA LEU A 190 14.79 -14.65 -1.75
C LEU A 190 16.18 -15.11 -2.17
N SER A 191 16.40 -16.41 -2.05
CA SER A 191 17.62 -17.13 -2.38
C SER A 191 18.25 -16.55 -3.63
N GLN A 192 19.41 -15.89 -3.48
CA GLN A 192 20.30 -15.68 -4.61
C GLN A 192 20.55 -17.06 -5.24
N PRO A 193 20.32 -17.25 -6.55
CA PRO A 193 20.88 -18.41 -7.21
C PRO A 193 22.39 -18.38 -6.98
N PRO A 194 23.03 -19.53 -6.69
CA PRO A 194 24.45 -19.56 -6.38
C PRO A 194 25.22 -18.93 -7.54
N SER A 195 25.85 -17.79 -7.26
CA SER A 195 26.80 -17.16 -8.15
C SER A 195 27.78 -18.23 -8.61
N SER A 196 27.74 -18.54 -9.90
CA SER A 196 28.64 -19.50 -10.51
C SER A 196 30.05 -18.95 -10.38
N THR A 197 30.76 -19.36 -9.33
CA THR A 197 32.18 -19.11 -9.17
C THR A 197 32.88 -19.73 -10.37
N THR A 198 33.16 -18.90 -11.36
CA THR A 198 34.00 -19.26 -12.50
C THR A 198 35.41 -19.42 -11.94
N GLN A 199 35.78 -20.66 -11.61
CA GLN A 199 37.17 -21.02 -11.34
C GLN A 199 37.97 -20.74 -12.61
N ARG A 200 38.71 -19.63 -12.62
CA ARG A 200 39.87 -19.47 -13.51
C ARG A 200 40.93 -20.46 -13.06
N LEU A 201 40.99 -21.60 -13.74
CA LEU A 201 42.16 -22.47 -13.76
C LEU A 201 43.33 -21.66 -14.36
N SER A 202 44.20 -21.17 -13.50
CA SER A 202 45.52 -20.66 -13.86
C SER A 202 46.44 -21.86 -14.08
N SER A 203 46.56 -22.32 -15.31
CA SER A 203 47.69 -23.16 -15.74
C SER A 203 48.93 -22.28 -15.93
N ARG A 204 49.93 -22.46 -15.06
CA ARG A 204 51.36 -22.20 -15.33
C ARG A 204 52.07 -23.50 -14.95
N ALA A 205 52.56 -24.26 -15.93
CA ALA A 205 53.90 -24.14 -16.53
C ALA A 205 54.98 -24.54 -15.52
#